data_AF-A0A1L9BV39-F1
#
_entry.id   AF-A0A1L9BV39-F1
#
_cell.length_a   1.000
_cell.length_b   1.000
_cell.length_c   1.000
_cell.angle_alpha   90.00
_cell.angle_beta   90.00
_cell.angle_gamma   90.00
#
_symmetry.space_group_name_H-M   'P 1'
#
loop_
_entity.id
_entity.type
_entity.pdbx_description
1 polymer ?
#
loop_
_entity_poly.entity_id
_entity_poly.type
_entity_poly.pdbx_seq_one_letter_code
_entity_poly.pdbx_strand_id
1 'polypeptide(L)' 'MTLRHDFQNIPEDVDIILHPADANLIHRKPVKAMRIADYFYCEGSDPERGANYHLGDVAAFCEGWTPVEAAA' A
#
# COMPACT_ATOMS: atom_id res chain seq x y z
N MET A 1 9.35 13.67 2.83
CA MET A 1 8.03 13.24 3.34
C MET A 1 8.28 12.29 4.50
N THR A 2 7.61 12.48 5.63
CA THR A 2 7.70 11.54 6.77
C THR A 2 6.79 10.35 6.50
N LEU A 3 7.33 9.15 6.62
CA LEU A 3 6.60 7.91 6.43
C LEU A 3 5.54 7.73 7.53
N ARG A 4 4.30 7.38 7.15
CA ARG A 4 3.21 7.10 8.08
C ARG A 4 3.15 5.62 8.40
N HIS A 5 2.85 5.30 9.66
CA HIS A 5 2.78 3.93 10.19
C HIS A 5 1.38 3.59 10.73
N ASP A 6 0.45 4.55 10.68
CA ASP A 6 -0.94 4.38 11.12
C ASP A 6 -1.78 3.74 10.00
N PHE A 7 -1.46 2.48 9.66
CA PHE A 7 -2.07 1.75 8.53
C PHE A 7 -3.60 1.67 8.62
N GLN A 8 -4.16 1.53 9.82
CA GLN A 8 -5.61 1.53 10.04
C GLN A 8 -6.30 2.82 9.61
N ASN A 9 -5.55 3.94 9.56
CA ASN A 9 -6.05 5.26 9.16
C ASN A 9 -5.79 5.58 7.67
N ILE A 10 -5.36 4.60 6.86
CA ILE A 10 -5.26 4.79 5.42
C ILE A 10 -6.67 5.09 4.87
N PRO A 11 -6.90 6.19 4.14
CA PRO A 11 -8.20 6.47 3.56
C PRO A 11 -8.60 5.39 2.53
N GLU A 12 -9.88 5.08 2.47
CA GLU A 12 -10.44 4.25 1.38
C GLU A 12 -10.57 5.08 0.10
N ASP A 13 -10.56 4.41 -1.06
CA ASP A 13 -10.71 5.01 -2.39
C ASP A 13 -9.67 6.10 -2.72
N VAL A 14 -8.50 6.05 -2.07
CA VAL A 14 -7.40 6.97 -2.30
C VAL A 14 -6.15 6.20 -2.74
N ASP A 15 -5.46 6.80 -3.71
CA ASP A 15 -4.15 6.37 -4.14
C ASP A 15 -3.10 6.68 -3.07
N ILE A 16 -2.40 5.64 -2.62
CA ILE A 16 -1.27 5.74 -1.69
C ILE A 16 -0.02 5.09 -2.29
N ILE A 17 1.13 5.35 -1.69
CA ILE A 17 2.35 4.59 -1.92
C ILE A 17 2.63 3.77 -0.67
N LEU A 18 2.70 2.46 -0.85
CA LEU A 18 3.18 1.52 0.16
C LEU A 18 4.69 1.39 0.04
N HIS A 19 5.38 1.50 1.17
CA HIS A 19 6.84 1.31 1.27
C HIS A 19 7.08 -0.07 1.89
N PRO A 20 7.52 -1.06 1.11
CA PRO A 20 7.73 -2.42 1.61
C PRO A 20 8.93 -2.48 2.55
N ALA A 21 8.81 -3.20 3.66
CA ALA A 21 9.96 -3.52 4.50
C ALA A 21 10.87 -4.54 3.79
N ASP A 22 12.12 -4.68 4.22
CA ASP A 22 13.09 -5.63 3.65
C ASP A 22 12.62 -7.10 3.67
N ALA A 23 11.74 -7.45 4.61
CA ALA A 23 11.16 -8.78 4.72
C ALA A 23 10.01 -9.03 3.72
N ASN A 24 9.53 -8.01 3.02
CA ASN A 24 8.43 -8.14 2.07
C ASN A 24 8.85 -8.97 0.85
N LEU A 25 8.07 -10.00 0.55
CA LEU A 25 8.33 -10.92 -0.56
C LEU A 25 7.57 -10.56 -1.84
N ILE A 26 6.56 -9.68 -1.76
CA ILE A 26 5.70 -9.29 -2.87
C ILE A 26 6.31 -8.09 -3.61
N HIS A 27 6.73 -7.06 -2.87
CA HIS A 27 7.33 -5.86 -3.44
C HIS A 27 8.65 -5.51 -2.75
N ARG A 28 9.63 -5.08 -3.54
CA ARG A 28 10.97 -4.66 -3.08
C ARG A 28 11.24 -3.16 -3.24
N LYS A 29 10.28 -2.44 -3.82
CA LYS A 29 10.36 -1.01 -4.08
C LYS A 29 9.01 -0.38 -3.70
N PRO A 30 8.98 0.92 -3.36
CA PRO A 30 7.73 1.63 -3.15
C PRO A 30 6.78 1.42 -4.32
N VAL A 31 5.53 1.10 -4.00
CA VAL A 31 4.52 0.75 -4.99
C VAL A 31 3.25 1.53 -4.74
N LYS A 32 2.64 2.04 -5.81
CA LYS A 32 1.34 2.69 -5.75
C LYS A 32 0.27 1.63 -5.48
N ALA A 33 -0.64 1.90 -4.56
CA ALA A 33 -1.77 1.02 -4.28
C ALA A 33 -3.04 1.83 -4.03
N MET A 34 -4.18 1.24 -4.40
CA MET A 34 -5.50 1.75 -4.07
C MET A 34 -6.11 0.85 -2.99
N ARG A 35 -6.62 1.44 -1.91
CA ARG A 35 -7.35 0.74 -0.86
C ARG A 35 -8.83 0.65 -1.24
N ILE A 36 -9.38 -0.56 -1.27
CA ILE A 36 -10.82 -0.83 -1.38
C ILE A 36 -11.21 -1.73 -0.19
N ALA A 37 -12.10 -1.27 0.69
CA ALA A 37 -12.34 -1.90 1.98
C ALA A 37 -11.02 -2.20 2.73
N ASP A 38 -10.75 -3.46 3.12
CA ASP A 38 -9.51 -3.88 3.80
C ASP A 38 -8.46 -4.47 2.86
N TYR A 39 -8.60 -4.24 1.55
CA TYR A 39 -7.74 -4.80 0.52
C TYR A 39 -6.99 -3.71 -0.26
N PHE A 40 -5.77 -4.04 -0.69
CA PHE A 40 -4.90 -3.13 -1.43
C PHE A 40 -4.56 -3.72 -2.80
N TYR A 41 -4.82 -2.93 -3.84
CA TYR A 41 -4.57 -3.28 -5.23
C TYR A 41 -3.40 -2.46 -5.73
N CYS A 42 -2.26 -3.13 -5.95
CA CYS A 42 -1.01 -2.46 -6.32
C CYS A 42 -0.91 -2.27 -7.85
N GLU A 43 -0.39 -1.14 -8.26
CA GLU A 43 -0.12 -0.83 -9.67
C GLU A 43 0.84 -1.88 -10.29
N GLY A 44 0.54 -2.28 -11.53
CA GLY A 44 1.32 -3.29 -12.26
C GLY A 44 1.09 -4.73 -11.81
N SER A 45 0.23 -4.96 -10.82
CA SER A 45 -0.21 -6.30 -10.42
C SER A 45 -1.43 -6.72 -11.23
N ASP A 46 -1.55 -8.03 -11.48
CA ASP A 46 -2.68 -8.62 -12.20
C ASP A 46 -3.96 -8.54 -11.36
N PRO A 47 -4.98 -7.76 -11.76
CA PRO A 47 -6.23 -7.62 -11.01
C PRO A 47 -7.03 -8.94 -10.92
N GLU A 48 -6.85 -9.85 -11.88
CA GLU A 48 -7.54 -11.15 -11.90
C GLU A 48 -7.02 -12.08 -10.80
N ARG A 49 -5.82 -11.81 -10.27
CA ARG A 49 -5.27 -12.50 -9.09
C ARG A 49 -5.80 -11.97 -7.77
N GLY A 50 -6.57 -10.88 -7.78
CA GLY A 50 -7.13 -10.25 -6.60
C GLY A 50 -6.19 -9.25 -5.95
N ALA A 51 -6.49 -8.87 -4.71
CA ALA A 51 -5.71 -7.90 -3.96
C ALA A 51 -4.30 -8.41 -3.64
N ASN A 52 -3.33 -7.50 -3.64
CA ASN A 52 -1.94 -7.80 -3.28
C ASN A 52 -1.76 -7.95 -1.77
N TYR A 53 -2.49 -7.15 -0.99
CA TYR A 53 -2.44 -7.19 0.47
C TYR A 53 -3.84 -7.10 1.06
N HIS A 54 -4.01 -7.76 2.21
CA HIS A 54 -4.99 -7.36 3.21
C HIS A 54 -4.39 -6.31 4.16
N LEU A 55 -5.20 -5.51 4.84
CA LEU A 55 -4.75 -4.45 5.76
C LEU A 55 -3.76 -4.96 6.83
N GLY A 56 -4.00 -6.16 7.36
CA GLY A 56 -3.08 -6.82 8.29
C GLY A 56 -1.72 -7.14 7.68
N ASP A 57 -1.68 -7.52 6.39
CA ASP A 57 -0.44 -7.81 5.68
C ASP A 57 0.35 -6.53 5.40
N VAL A 58 -0.33 -5.43 5.07
CA VAL A 58 0.32 -4.12 4.93
C VAL A 58 1.01 -3.74 6.23
N ALA A 59 0.32 -3.86 7.37
CA ALA A 59 0.92 -3.55 8.67
C ALA A 59 2.09 -4.48 9.05
N ALA A 60 2.12 -5.71 8.53
CA ALA A 60 3.18 -6.68 8.79
C ALA A 60 4.38 -6.56 7.85
N PHE A 61 4.16 -6.19 6.59
CA PHE A 61 5.17 -6.28 5.52
C PHE A 61 5.53 -4.93 4.89
N CYS A 62 4.87 -3.84 5.26
CA CYS A 62 5.28 -2.49 4.88
C CYS A 62 5.92 -1.77 6.07
N GLU A 63 7.00 -1.04 5.81
CA GLU A 63 7.57 -0.12 6.80
C GLU A 63 6.69 1.11 6.98
N GLY A 64 5.84 1.44 6.00
CA GLY A 64 4.87 2.51 6.11
C GLY A 64 4.24 2.91 4.79
N TRP A 65 3.56 4.05 4.79
CA TRP A 65 2.85 4.56 3.62
C TRP A 65 2.95 6.09 3.50
N THR A 66 2.73 6.59 2.30
CA THR A 66 2.59 8.02 2.01
C THR A 66 1.39 8.25 1.08
N PRO A 67 0.61 9.33 1.23
CA PRO A 67 -0.38 9.69 0.23
C PRO A 67 0.32 9.94 -1.11
N VAL A 68 -0.32 9.57 -2.23
CA VAL A 68 0.07 10.11 -3.53
C VAL A 68 -0.37 11.57 -3.49
N GLU A 69 0.56 12.50 -3.22
CA GLU A 69 0.23 13.92 -3.37
C GLU A 69 -0.24 14.12 -4.80
N ALA A 70 -1.48 14.62 -4.96
CA ALA A 70 -1.92 15.15 -6.24
C ALA A 70 -0.87 16.18 -6.64
N ALA A 71 -0.18 15.95 -7.77
CA ALA A 71 0.76 16.91 -8.30
C ALA A 71 0.05 18.27 -8.38
N ALA A 72 0.48 19.20 -7.53
CA ALA A 72 -0.03 20.56 -7.48
C ALA A 72 0.33 21.32 -8.75
#